data_AF-A0A7S6RZV7-F1
#
_entry.id   AF-A0A7S6RZV7-F1
#
_cell.length_a   1.000
_cell.length_b   1.000
_cell.length_c   1.000
_cell.angle_alpha   90.00
_cell.angle_beta   90.00
_cell.angle_gamma   90.00
#
_symmetry.space_group_name_H-M   'P 1'
#
loop_
_entity.id
_entity.type
_entity.pdbx_description
1 polymer ?
#
loop_
_entity_poly.entity_id
_entity_poly.type
_entity_poly.pdbx_seq_one_letter_code
_entity_poly.pdbx_strand_id
1 'polypeptide(L)'
;MNMRAIQTATRRIHRHALRASLLLILVAPHAQAGEITGLTWHSGVASVAGEFIVAPSAPNNDDNVGVSPNVVYVLQKNYVGIGPVDIEFTVADTGGVTEYRIEEGVFNGTGLAWSGYHLELGFGIGSSFVKATLGSGLDFDAPDFNSPNTFSMFFTGLPPSELDLIATGMMPTLEYASGILFHIDVPDGLGTFTLRQSPIPVPEPSTAAGLLAATALVVRSRRPSWCRR
;
A
#
# COMPACT_ATOMS: atom_id res chain seq x y z
N MET A 1 20.21 -92.94 35.14
CA MET A 1 20.07 -93.36 33.72
C MET A 1 18.90 -92.57 33.14
N ASN A 2 18.99 -92.08 31.89
CA ASN A 2 18.26 -90.92 31.33
C ASN A 2 18.67 -89.59 32.02
N MET A 3 19.42 -88.64 31.44
CA MET A 3 19.90 -88.38 30.08
C MET A 3 18.88 -87.79 29.08
N ARG A 4 19.28 -86.65 28.47
CA ARG A 4 18.62 -85.79 27.45
C ARG A 4 17.61 -84.74 27.99
N ALA A 5 17.56 -83.50 27.47
CA ALA A 5 18.54 -82.77 26.65
C ALA A 5 18.17 -81.26 26.56
N ILE A 6 19.19 -80.40 26.54
CA ILE A 6 19.34 -79.19 25.70
C ILE A 6 18.12 -78.23 25.60
N GLN A 7 18.26 -77.00 26.15
CA GLN A 7 18.27 -75.79 25.30
C GLN A 7 18.80 -74.51 25.99
N THR A 8 19.76 -73.89 25.30
CA THR A 8 19.96 -72.44 25.13
C THR A 8 20.33 -71.55 26.33
N ALA A 9 21.59 -71.08 26.29
CA ALA A 9 22.14 -70.06 27.19
C ALA A 9 21.85 -68.61 26.72
N THR A 10 22.34 -67.64 27.51
CA THR A 10 22.74 -66.28 27.11
C THR A 10 21.67 -65.27 26.63
N ARG A 11 21.22 -64.39 27.52
CA ARG A 11 21.57 -62.93 27.61
C ARG A 11 20.49 -62.17 28.41
N ARG A 12 20.79 -61.42 29.48
CA ARG A 12 21.61 -60.20 29.67
C ARG A 12 20.78 -58.90 29.54
N ILE A 13 21.00 -58.00 30.50
CA ILE A 13 20.67 -56.55 30.54
C ILE A 13 19.24 -56.16 30.95
N HIS A 14 19.17 -55.42 32.07
CA HIS A 14 18.03 -54.66 32.54
C HIS A 14 17.46 -53.73 31.46
N ARG A 15 16.19 -53.92 31.10
CA ARG A 15 15.44 -52.92 30.34
C ARG A 15 14.69 -52.00 31.31
N HIS A 16 15.43 -51.09 31.94
CA HIS A 16 14.81 -49.86 32.44
C HIS A 16 14.29 -49.10 31.22
N ALA A 17 12.98 -49.17 30.99
CA ALA A 17 12.32 -48.41 29.94
C ALA A 17 12.34 -46.93 30.33
N LEU A 18 13.43 -46.23 29.95
CA LEU A 18 13.51 -44.78 30.05
C LEU A 18 12.35 -44.20 29.22
N ARG A 19 11.35 -43.65 29.90
CA ARG A 19 10.32 -42.83 29.27
C ARG A 19 10.97 -41.50 28.86
N ALA A 20 11.64 -41.50 27.72
CA ALA A 20 12.06 -40.29 27.03
C ALA A 20 10.82 -39.62 26.42
N SER A 21 10.05 -38.94 27.26
CA SER A 21 9.01 -38.01 26.79
C SER A 21 9.70 -36.85 26.10
N LEU A 22 9.83 -36.95 24.78
CA LEU A 22 10.34 -35.87 23.93
C LEU A 22 9.32 -34.73 23.94
N LEU A 23 9.51 -33.76 24.84
CA LEU A 23 8.75 -32.53 24.86
C LEU A 23 9.17 -31.70 23.64
N LEU A 24 8.51 -31.89 22.51
CA LEU A 24 8.55 -30.89 21.44
C LEU A 24 7.92 -29.62 21.99
N ILE A 25 8.76 -28.69 22.41
CA ILE A 25 8.39 -27.28 22.46
C ILE A 25 8.22 -26.86 21.00
N LEU A 26 6.97 -26.93 20.53
CA LEU A 26 6.52 -26.12 19.41
C LEU A 26 6.70 -24.66 19.84
N VAL A 27 7.88 -24.12 19.55
CA VAL A 27 8.03 -22.68 19.40
C VAL A 27 7.14 -22.35 18.21
N ALA A 28 5.94 -21.86 18.49
CA ALA A 28 5.17 -21.20 17.46
C ALA A 28 6.09 -20.11 16.89
N PRO A 29 6.20 -19.95 15.55
CA PRO A 29 6.65 -18.67 15.03
C PRO A 29 5.78 -17.64 15.74
N HIS A 30 6.37 -16.62 16.36
CA HIS A 30 5.53 -15.64 17.03
C HIS A 30 4.63 -15.03 15.93
N ALA A 31 3.40 -14.67 16.28
CA ALA A 31 2.56 -13.88 15.38
C ALA A 31 3.05 -12.44 15.45
N GLN A 32 3.20 -11.85 14.27
CA GLN A 32 4.29 -10.97 13.90
C GLN A 32 4.34 -9.52 14.46
N ALA A 33 4.25 -8.37 13.73
CA ALA A 33 3.86 -7.96 12.34
C ALA A 33 4.62 -6.73 11.74
N GLY A 34 4.44 -6.34 10.47
CA GLY A 34 5.20 -5.23 9.86
C GLY A 34 5.07 -3.89 10.62
N GLU A 35 6.19 -3.27 11.04
CA GLU A 35 6.18 -1.98 11.76
C GLU A 35 6.79 -0.85 10.94
N ILE A 36 6.03 0.21 10.67
CA ILE A 36 6.59 1.45 10.09
C ILE A 36 7.44 2.14 11.17
N THR A 37 8.75 2.20 10.95
CA THR A 37 9.74 2.78 11.87
C THR A 37 10.36 4.08 11.38
N GLY A 38 10.14 4.44 10.12
CA GLY A 38 10.68 5.66 9.52
C GLY A 38 9.87 6.13 8.31
N LEU A 39 9.96 7.43 8.02
CA LEU A 39 9.33 8.09 6.89
C LEU A 39 10.34 9.09 6.30
N THR A 40 10.60 8.98 5.00
CA THR A 40 11.32 10.00 4.21
C THR A 40 10.47 10.35 3.00
N TRP A 41 10.48 11.61 2.54
CA TRP A 41 9.75 12.02 1.35
C TRP A 41 10.66 12.57 0.25
N HIS A 42 10.22 12.37 -0.98
CA HIS A 42 10.95 12.77 -2.18
C HIS A 42 10.00 13.44 -3.17
N SER A 43 10.25 14.71 -3.48
CA SER A 43 9.55 15.41 -4.56
C SER A 43 10.37 16.58 -5.11
N GLY A 44 10.19 16.86 -6.39
CA GLY A 44 10.61 18.11 -7.03
C GLY A 44 9.48 19.12 -7.24
N VAL A 45 8.25 18.76 -6.85
CA VAL A 45 7.02 19.55 -7.14
C VAL A 45 6.19 19.87 -5.90
N ALA A 46 6.56 19.36 -4.72
CA ALA A 46 5.91 19.66 -3.45
C ALA A 46 6.91 19.73 -2.30
N SER A 47 6.50 20.37 -1.20
CA SER A 47 7.13 20.24 0.12
C SER A 47 6.19 19.49 1.05
N VAL A 48 6.73 18.57 1.85
CA VAL A 48 6.00 17.88 2.91
C VAL A 48 6.47 18.41 4.28
N ALA A 49 5.55 18.47 5.24
CA ALA A 49 5.79 18.85 6.63
C ALA A 49 4.71 18.25 7.56
N GLY A 50 5.01 18.22 8.87
CA GLY A 50 4.08 17.71 9.88
C GLY A 50 3.98 16.19 9.90
N GLU A 51 5.08 15.53 9.53
CA GLU A 51 5.21 14.08 9.46
C GLU A 51 5.54 13.50 10.84
N PHE A 52 4.77 12.53 11.30
CA PHE A 52 5.14 11.71 12.45
C PHE A 52 4.44 10.36 12.44
N ILE A 53 5.12 9.36 12.99
CA ILE A 53 4.60 8.01 13.20
C ILE A 53 4.25 7.88 14.68
N VAL A 54 3.03 7.43 14.98
CA VAL A 54 2.66 7.00 16.33
C VAL A 54 3.05 5.53 16.45
N ALA A 55 3.86 5.20 17.46
CA ALA A 55 4.26 3.81 17.72
C ALA A 55 3.01 2.90 17.78
N PRO A 56 3.00 1.74 17.10
CA PRO A 56 1.81 0.93 16.95
C PRO A 56 1.30 0.46 18.32
N SER A 57 -0.02 0.60 18.52
CA SER A 57 -0.70 0.18 19.75
C SER A 57 -1.40 -1.18 19.59
N ALA A 58 -1.57 -1.63 18.35
CA ALA A 58 -2.05 -2.96 18.00
C ALA A 58 -1.29 -3.49 16.77
N PRO A 59 -0.05 -4.01 16.92
CA PRO A 59 0.60 -4.77 15.84
C PRO A 59 -0.16 -6.09 15.59
N ASN A 60 -0.08 -6.63 14.37
CA ASN A 60 -0.88 -7.79 13.90
C ASN A 60 -2.39 -7.52 13.85
N ASN A 61 -2.79 -6.31 13.49
CA ASN A 61 -4.21 -5.93 13.46
C ASN A 61 -4.86 -6.00 12.08
N ASP A 62 -4.24 -6.70 11.13
CA ASP A 62 -4.81 -7.15 9.85
C ASP A 62 -6.27 -7.68 10.01
N ASP A 63 -7.11 -7.49 8.99
CA ASP A 63 -8.56 -7.81 8.94
C ASP A 63 -9.45 -7.20 10.08
N ASN A 64 -8.97 -6.27 10.92
CA ASN A 64 -9.74 -5.77 12.08
C ASN A 64 -10.73 -4.63 11.77
N VAL A 65 -11.94 -5.02 11.39
CA VAL A 65 -13.13 -4.15 11.20
C VAL A 65 -13.16 -2.94 12.14
N GLY A 66 -12.94 -1.76 11.58
CA GLY A 66 -12.93 -0.54 12.37
C GLY A 66 -12.11 0.56 11.73
N VAL A 67 -11.32 1.25 12.53
CA VAL A 67 -10.37 2.26 12.05
C VAL A 67 -9.07 1.95 12.77
N SER A 68 -8.00 1.62 12.04
CA SER A 68 -6.73 1.18 12.66
C SER A 68 -6.29 2.15 13.77
N PRO A 69 -5.88 1.65 14.95
CA PRO A 69 -5.32 2.45 16.02
C PRO A 69 -3.82 2.76 15.83
N ASN A 70 -3.19 2.20 14.79
CA ASN A 70 -1.81 2.51 14.40
C ASN A 70 -1.85 3.65 13.37
N VAL A 71 -1.17 4.77 13.65
CA VAL A 71 -1.39 6.01 12.87
C VAL A 71 -0.10 6.64 12.39
N VAL A 72 -0.07 6.96 11.11
CA VAL A 72 0.91 7.84 10.48
C VAL A 72 0.24 9.15 10.10
N TYR A 73 0.87 10.26 10.44
CA TYR A 73 0.41 11.59 10.09
C TYR A 73 1.31 12.21 9.02
N VAL A 74 0.72 12.80 7.98
CA VAL A 74 1.38 13.59 6.93
C VAL A 74 0.59 14.89 6.75
N LEU A 75 0.65 15.75 7.75
CA LEU A 75 -0.34 16.83 7.92
C LEU A 75 -0.25 17.96 6.88
N GLN A 76 0.86 18.17 6.19
CA GLN A 76 1.01 19.27 5.24
C GLN A 76 1.81 18.86 3.99
N LYS A 77 1.11 18.60 2.88
CA LYS A 77 1.71 18.48 1.53
C LYS A 77 1.35 19.69 0.67
N ASN A 78 2.29 20.60 0.47
CA ASN A 78 2.12 21.78 -0.40
C ASN A 78 2.68 21.48 -1.80
N TYR A 79 1.79 21.19 -2.75
CA TYR A 79 2.16 21.01 -4.15
C TYR A 79 2.28 22.36 -4.86
N VAL A 80 3.46 22.66 -5.39
CA VAL A 80 3.75 23.85 -6.22
C VAL A 80 3.84 23.54 -7.73
N GLY A 81 3.72 22.26 -8.10
CA GLY A 81 3.60 21.80 -9.48
C GLY A 81 2.83 20.48 -9.60
N ILE A 82 2.52 20.07 -10.83
CA ILE A 82 1.87 18.78 -11.10
C ILE A 82 2.95 17.70 -11.28
N GLY A 83 2.88 16.65 -10.47
CA GLY A 83 3.79 15.50 -10.49
C GLY A 83 3.71 14.71 -9.18
N PRO A 84 4.41 13.58 -9.07
CA PRO A 84 4.35 12.74 -7.87
C PRO A 84 5.08 13.34 -6.67
N VAL A 85 4.59 12.97 -5.48
CA VAL A 85 5.34 12.92 -4.23
C VAL A 85 5.48 11.46 -3.86
N ASP A 86 6.70 11.02 -3.55
CA ASP A 86 6.97 9.67 -3.08
C ASP A 86 7.27 9.74 -1.58
N ILE A 87 6.50 9.01 -0.77
CA ILE A 87 6.73 8.85 0.66
C ILE A 87 7.30 7.44 0.86
N GLU A 88 8.60 7.36 1.14
CA GLU A 88 9.31 6.11 1.43
C GLU A 88 9.22 5.81 2.92
N PHE A 89 8.65 4.65 3.24
CA PHE A 89 8.50 4.13 4.58
C PHE A 89 9.58 3.08 4.86
N THR A 90 10.23 3.18 6.01
CA THR A 90 11.09 2.11 6.53
C THR A 90 10.24 1.16 7.36
N VAL A 91 10.30 -0.13 7.05
CA VAL A 91 9.58 -1.18 7.77
C VAL A 91 10.60 -2.01 8.56
N ALA A 92 10.38 -2.12 9.87
CA ALA A 92 11.00 -3.15 10.66
C ALA A 92 10.12 -4.41 10.60
N ASP A 93 10.75 -5.53 10.32
CA ASP A 93 10.13 -6.82 10.47
C ASP A 93 9.70 -7.00 11.92
N THR A 94 8.40 -7.02 12.20
CA THR A 94 7.94 -7.64 13.44
C THR A 94 7.31 -9.00 13.22
N GLY A 95 6.95 -9.42 11.96
CA GLY A 95 6.84 -10.79 11.30
C GLY A 95 5.44 -11.25 10.80
N GLY A 96 4.65 -10.40 10.16
CA GLY A 96 3.19 -10.53 9.90
C GLY A 96 2.63 -9.25 9.26
N VAL A 97 1.32 -8.96 9.37
CA VAL A 97 0.70 -7.77 8.74
C VAL A 97 0.13 -6.82 9.80
N THR A 98 0.47 -5.52 9.71
CA THR A 98 -0.11 -4.46 10.54
C THR A 98 -0.83 -3.47 9.64
N GLU A 99 -2.10 -3.21 9.91
CA GLU A 99 -2.85 -2.16 9.25
C GLU A 99 -2.47 -0.80 9.87
N TYR A 100 -2.08 0.17 9.05
CA TYR A 100 -1.84 1.56 9.43
C TYR A 100 -2.88 2.49 8.84
N ARG A 101 -3.48 3.32 9.69
CA ARG A 101 -4.22 4.50 9.25
C ARG A 101 -3.25 5.62 8.90
N ILE A 102 -3.35 6.13 7.68
CA ILE A 102 -2.65 7.32 7.22
C ILE A 102 -3.63 8.50 7.27
N GLU A 103 -3.31 9.54 8.04
CA GLU A 103 -4.04 10.80 8.07
C GLU A 103 -3.22 11.93 7.44
N GLU A 104 -3.77 12.58 6.41
CA GLU A 104 -3.03 13.56 5.62
C GLU A 104 -3.78 14.86 5.32
N GLY A 105 -2.97 15.89 5.04
CA GLY A 105 -3.41 17.18 4.53
C GLY A 105 -2.68 17.55 3.25
N VAL A 106 -3.41 18.06 2.26
CA VAL A 106 -2.89 18.43 0.93
C VAL A 106 -3.34 19.84 0.56
N PHE A 107 -2.40 20.68 0.13
CA PHE A 107 -2.64 22.03 -0.37
C PHE A 107 -2.31 22.12 -1.86
N ASN A 108 -3.21 22.73 -2.64
CA ASN A 108 -3.04 22.93 -4.07
C ASN A 108 -2.43 24.31 -4.37
N GLY A 109 -1.10 24.41 -4.27
CA GLY A 109 -0.33 25.58 -4.69
C GLY A 109 0.09 25.58 -6.17
N THR A 110 -0.40 24.66 -7.01
CA THR A 110 0.15 24.44 -8.37
C THR A 110 -0.28 25.48 -9.41
N GLY A 111 -1.25 26.32 -9.07
CA GLY A 111 -1.89 27.25 -10.02
C GLY A 111 -2.87 26.59 -11.00
N LEU A 112 -3.08 25.27 -10.90
CA LEU A 112 -4.07 24.52 -11.70
C LEU A 112 -5.04 23.76 -10.78
N ALA A 113 -6.33 23.76 -11.10
CA ALA A 113 -7.30 22.91 -10.40
C ALA A 113 -7.04 21.43 -10.70
N TRP A 114 -7.35 20.55 -9.73
CA TRP A 114 -7.21 19.11 -9.90
C TRP A 114 -8.58 18.44 -10.05
N SER A 115 -8.69 17.47 -10.94
CA SER A 115 -9.87 16.60 -11.13
C SER A 115 -9.85 15.36 -10.23
N GLY A 116 -8.78 15.16 -9.46
CA GLY A 116 -8.63 14.04 -8.55
C GLY A 116 -7.23 13.95 -7.93
N TYR A 117 -7.04 12.91 -7.14
CA TYR A 117 -5.81 12.57 -6.44
C TYR A 117 -5.62 11.05 -6.49
N HIS A 118 -4.42 10.60 -6.84
CA HIS A 118 -4.13 9.18 -7.07
C HIS A 118 -2.99 8.75 -6.17
N LEU A 119 -3.21 7.68 -5.40
CA LEU A 119 -2.22 7.06 -4.54
C LEU A 119 -1.91 5.64 -5.05
N GLU A 120 -0.63 5.29 -5.06
CA GLU A 120 -0.11 4.01 -5.53
C GLU A 120 0.90 3.42 -4.52
N LEU A 121 0.86 2.10 -4.32
CA LEU A 121 1.83 1.38 -3.51
C LEU A 121 2.91 0.72 -4.38
N GLY A 122 4.18 0.82 -3.96
CA GLY A 122 5.31 0.30 -4.71
C GLY A 122 6.63 0.41 -3.97
N PHE A 123 7.72 0.40 -4.74
CA PHE A 123 9.10 0.37 -4.23
C PHE A 123 9.99 1.32 -5.03
N GLY A 124 10.88 2.01 -4.32
CA GLY A 124 11.81 2.98 -4.92
C GLY A 124 11.13 4.29 -5.32
N ILE A 125 11.93 5.27 -5.72
CA ILE A 125 11.51 6.67 -5.81
C ILE A 125 11.77 7.29 -7.19
N GLY A 126 11.04 8.37 -7.51
CA GLY A 126 11.19 9.14 -8.74
C GLY A 126 11.00 8.29 -9.99
N SER A 127 11.97 8.35 -10.91
CA SER A 127 12.00 7.53 -12.12
C SER A 127 12.27 6.04 -11.87
N SER A 128 12.68 5.67 -10.66
CA SER A 128 12.98 4.28 -10.27
C SER A 128 11.86 3.61 -9.48
N PHE A 129 10.75 4.32 -9.22
CA PHE A 129 9.56 3.73 -8.62
C PHE A 129 9.00 2.62 -9.51
N VAL A 130 8.80 1.45 -8.91
CA VAL A 130 8.13 0.30 -9.50
C VAL A 130 6.94 -0.03 -8.61
N LYS A 131 5.74 -0.03 -9.19
CA LYS A 131 4.52 -0.44 -8.49
C LYS A 131 4.66 -1.85 -7.93
N ALA A 132 4.06 -2.10 -6.77
CA ALA A 132 4.07 -3.42 -6.16
C ALA A 132 3.33 -4.45 -7.05
N THR A 133 3.46 -5.73 -6.71
CA THR A 133 2.76 -6.83 -7.38
C THR A 133 1.59 -7.31 -6.54
N LEU A 134 0.46 -7.64 -7.20
CA LEU A 134 -0.69 -8.23 -6.53
C LEU A 134 -0.31 -9.51 -5.76
N GLY A 135 -0.88 -9.70 -4.58
CA GLY A 135 -0.54 -10.76 -3.63
C GLY A 135 0.78 -10.51 -2.89
N SER A 136 1.26 -9.27 -2.81
CA SER A 136 2.43 -8.93 -1.98
C SER A 136 2.09 -8.76 -0.49
N GLY A 137 0.81 -8.61 -0.16
CA GLY A 137 0.31 -8.30 1.19
C GLY A 137 0.51 -6.85 1.61
N LEU A 138 1.08 -6.01 0.74
CA LEU A 138 1.15 -4.56 0.88
C LEU A 138 0.02 -3.97 0.06
N ASP A 139 -1.01 -3.45 0.71
CA ASP A 139 -2.22 -3.00 0.03
C ASP A 139 -3.02 -1.94 0.78
N PHE A 140 -4.15 -1.49 0.19
CA PHE A 140 -5.07 -0.50 0.76
C PHE A 140 -6.32 -1.16 1.39
N ASP A 141 -6.16 -2.00 2.43
CA ASP A 141 -7.25 -2.70 3.13
C ASP A 141 -8.06 -3.59 2.18
N ALA A 142 -7.35 -4.43 1.41
CA ALA A 142 -7.90 -5.24 0.34
C ALA A 142 -7.60 -6.74 0.53
N PRO A 143 -8.56 -7.65 0.24
CA PRO A 143 -9.77 -7.45 -0.56
C PRO A 143 -11.07 -7.34 0.25
N ASP A 144 -10.98 -7.27 1.58
CA ASP A 144 -12.13 -7.35 2.49
C ASP A 144 -12.72 -5.95 2.80
N PHE A 145 -11.91 -4.90 2.77
CA PHE A 145 -12.28 -3.49 2.92
C PHE A 145 -12.98 -3.23 4.26
N ASN A 146 -12.37 -3.72 5.34
CA ASN A 146 -12.96 -3.68 6.68
C ASN A 146 -12.85 -2.31 7.36
N SER A 147 -12.01 -1.42 6.81
CA SER A 147 -11.72 -0.09 7.35
C SER A 147 -12.19 1.07 6.44
N PRO A 148 -12.85 2.11 6.98
CA PRO A 148 -13.48 3.15 6.19
C PRO A 148 -12.49 4.25 5.79
N ASN A 149 -12.19 4.31 4.49
CA ASN A 149 -11.46 5.45 3.92
C ASN A 149 -12.35 6.70 3.88
N THR A 150 -11.81 7.86 4.24
CA THR A 150 -12.48 9.16 4.20
C THR A 150 -11.66 10.16 3.38
N PHE A 151 -12.35 11.00 2.61
CA PHE A 151 -11.72 12.04 1.81
C PHE A 151 -12.29 13.42 2.18
N SER A 152 -11.49 14.46 1.96
CA SER A 152 -11.92 15.84 2.15
C SER A 152 -13.10 16.21 1.25
N MET A 153 -13.81 17.29 1.56
CA MET A 153 -14.94 17.83 0.78
C MET A 153 -14.68 18.07 -0.73
N PHE A 154 -13.42 18.11 -1.18
CA PHE A 154 -13.04 18.29 -2.59
C PHE A 154 -13.02 16.98 -3.39
N PHE A 155 -13.02 15.82 -2.73
CA PHE A 155 -12.87 14.52 -3.37
C PHE A 155 -13.88 13.49 -2.87
N THR A 156 -14.33 12.65 -3.80
CA THR A 156 -15.05 11.41 -3.54
C THR A 156 -14.11 10.25 -3.87
N GLY A 157 -13.84 9.40 -2.88
CA GLY A 157 -13.10 8.16 -3.09
C GLY A 157 -13.84 7.24 -4.06
N LEU A 158 -13.13 6.68 -5.04
CA LEU A 158 -13.55 5.46 -5.69
C LEU A 158 -13.25 4.27 -4.76
N PRO A 159 -13.89 3.11 -4.96
CA PRO A 159 -13.50 1.89 -4.26
C PRO A 159 -12.00 1.64 -4.46
N PRO A 160 -11.21 1.41 -3.39
CA PRO A 160 -9.83 0.99 -3.53
C PRO A 160 -9.71 -0.31 -4.32
N SER A 161 -8.53 -0.51 -4.88
CA SER A 161 -8.00 -1.83 -5.18
C SER A 161 -6.73 -2.03 -4.38
N GLU A 162 -6.22 -3.26 -4.35
CA GLU A 162 -5.01 -3.64 -3.62
C GLU A 162 -3.90 -2.57 -3.69
N LEU A 163 -3.56 -2.07 -4.89
CA LEU A 163 -2.40 -1.19 -5.09
C LEU A 163 -2.74 0.23 -5.59
N ASP A 164 -4.03 0.58 -5.65
CA ASP A 164 -4.52 1.87 -6.13
C ASP A 164 -5.66 2.40 -5.28
N LEU A 165 -5.51 3.64 -4.81
CA LEU A 165 -6.58 4.43 -4.22
C LEU A 165 -6.74 5.72 -5.04
N ILE A 166 -7.89 5.89 -5.70
CA ILE A 166 -8.18 7.03 -6.57
C ILE A 166 -9.33 7.85 -5.98
N ALA A 167 -9.05 9.11 -5.65
CA ALA A 167 -10.03 10.10 -5.28
C ALA A 167 -10.39 10.96 -6.51
N THR A 168 -11.66 11.10 -6.83
CA THR A 168 -12.15 11.92 -7.95
C THR A 168 -12.91 13.13 -7.44
N GLY A 169 -12.83 14.27 -8.12
CA GLY A 169 -13.53 15.46 -7.64
C GLY A 169 -13.05 16.75 -8.29
N MET A 170 -13.03 17.82 -7.50
CA MET A 170 -12.50 19.10 -7.94
C MET A 170 -11.86 19.82 -6.76
N MET A 171 -10.53 19.90 -6.77
CA MET A 171 -9.76 20.68 -5.81
C MET A 171 -9.34 22.00 -6.47
N PRO A 172 -9.89 23.15 -6.05
CA PRO A 172 -9.51 24.45 -6.59
C PRO A 172 -8.05 24.79 -6.27
N THR A 173 -7.52 25.79 -6.97
CA THR A 173 -6.22 26.39 -6.67
C THR A 173 -6.26 27.15 -5.34
N LEU A 174 -5.17 27.10 -4.58
CA LEU A 174 -4.98 27.75 -3.28
C LEU A 174 -5.91 27.24 -2.16
N GLU A 175 -6.49 26.06 -2.35
CA GLU A 175 -7.31 25.39 -1.33
C GLU A 175 -6.52 24.30 -0.57
N TYR A 176 -7.01 23.98 0.63
CA TYR A 176 -6.45 22.97 1.53
C TYR A 176 -7.46 21.86 1.82
N ALA A 177 -7.14 20.65 1.37
CA ALA A 177 -7.84 19.42 1.71
C ALA A 177 -7.26 18.86 3.03
N SER A 178 -8.10 18.66 4.03
CA SER A 178 -7.75 17.99 5.29
C SER A 178 -8.72 16.84 5.58
N GLY A 179 -8.35 15.96 6.52
CA GLY A 179 -9.16 14.80 6.87
C GLY A 179 -9.25 13.77 5.75
N ILE A 180 -8.22 13.71 4.89
CA ILE A 180 -8.00 12.55 4.03
C ILE A 180 -7.41 11.46 4.94
N LEU A 181 -8.05 10.30 4.93
CA LEU A 181 -7.80 9.19 5.83
C LEU A 181 -7.96 7.91 5.03
N PHE A 182 -6.93 7.08 5.00
CA PHE A 182 -6.98 5.77 4.37
C PHE A 182 -6.11 4.77 5.14
N HIS A 183 -6.27 3.50 4.83
CA HIS A 183 -5.57 2.41 5.49
C HIS A 183 -4.56 1.76 4.54
N ILE A 184 -3.44 1.29 5.09
CA ILE A 184 -2.42 0.51 4.37
C ILE A 184 -2.08 -0.70 5.23
N ASP A 185 -2.17 -1.89 4.66
CA ASP A 185 -1.65 -3.10 5.26
C ASP A 185 -0.17 -3.25 4.97
N VAL A 186 0.62 -3.40 6.04
CA VAL A 186 2.08 -3.44 5.98
C VAL A 186 2.56 -4.82 6.39
N PRO A 187 2.96 -5.66 5.41
CA PRO A 187 3.51 -6.97 5.65
C PRO A 187 5.00 -6.90 6.00
N ASP A 188 5.52 -8.04 6.40
CA ASP A 188 6.93 -8.24 6.66
C ASP A 188 7.81 -8.50 5.44
N GLY A 189 9.12 -8.41 5.64
CA GLY A 189 10.14 -8.71 4.63
C GLY A 189 10.31 -7.62 3.57
N LEU A 190 9.60 -6.50 3.70
CA LEU A 190 9.70 -5.36 2.79
C LEU A 190 11.02 -4.59 2.98
N GLY A 191 11.37 -4.29 4.24
CA GLY A 191 12.45 -3.36 4.62
C GLY A 191 12.14 -1.89 4.30
N THR A 192 11.69 -1.60 3.07
CA THR A 192 11.06 -0.33 2.69
C THR A 192 9.92 -0.53 1.71
N PHE A 193 8.96 0.40 1.70
CA PHE A 193 8.00 0.57 0.60
C PHE A 193 7.76 2.05 0.32
N THR A 194 7.07 2.35 -0.77
CA THR A 194 6.82 3.71 -1.23
C THR A 194 5.34 3.92 -1.52
N LEU A 195 4.75 4.91 -0.85
CA LEU A 195 3.45 5.48 -1.20
C LEU A 195 3.68 6.64 -2.16
N ARG A 196 3.37 6.43 -3.45
CA ARG A 196 3.40 7.46 -4.49
C ARG A 196 2.06 8.18 -4.53
N GLN A 197 2.07 9.51 -4.61
CA GLN A 197 0.87 10.34 -4.58
C GLN A 197 0.90 11.46 -5.62
N SER A 198 -0.07 11.49 -6.53
CA SER A 198 -0.10 12.39 -7.69
C SER A 198 -1.42 13.16 -7.81
N PRO A 199 -1.40 14.49 -7.98
CA PRO A 199 -2.58 15.26 -8.37
C PRO A 199 -2.91 15.01 -9.83
N ILE A 200 -4.19 14.76 -10.13
CA ILE A 200 -4.70 14.62 -11.48
C ILE A 200 -5.12 16.02 -11.96
N PRO A 201 -4.40 16.68 -12.90
CA PRO A 201 -4.75 18.02 -13.34
C PRO A 201 -6.06 18.03 -14.14
N VAL A 202 -6.87 19.08 -13.99
CA VAL A 202 -7.94 19.36 -14.95
C VAL A 202 -7.30 19.69 -16.31
N PRO A 203 -7.64 18.99 -17.41
CA PRO A 203 -7.07 19.28 -18.73
C PRO A 203 -7.39 20.71 -19.19
N GLU A 204 -6.38 21.43 -19.67
CA GLU A 204 -6.61 22.78 -20.22
C GLU A 204 -7.57 22.75 -21.43
N PRO A 205 -8.50 23.73 -21.56
CA PRO A 205 -9.47 23.77 -22.66
C PRO A 205 -8.85 23.78 -24.06
N SER A 206 -7.65 24.35 -24.20
CA SER A 206 -6.83 24.40 -25.42
C SER A 206 -6.47 23.00 -25.93
N THR A 207 -6.06 22.11 -25.04
CA THR A 207 -5.68 20.71 -25.33
C THR A 207 -6.89 19.90 -25.81
N ALA A 208 -8.04 20.07 -25.15
CA ALA A 208 -9.29 19.43 -25.56
C ALA A 208 -9.77 19.93 -26.93
N ALA A 209 -9.73 21.24 -27.18
CA ALA A 209 -10.11 21.84 -28.45
C ALA A 209 -9.19 21.39 -29.61
N GLY A 210 -7.87 21.29 -29.36
CA GLY A 210 -6.89 20.81 -30.34
C GLY A 210 -7.15 19.36 -30.78
N LEU A 211 -7.47 18.47 -29.84
CA LEU A 211 -7.78 17.07 -30.13
C LEU A 211 -9.07 16.92 -30.96
N LEU A 212 -10.10 17.73 -30.67
CA LEU A 212 -11.34 17.79 -31.44
C LEU A 212 -11.12 18.37 -32.85
N ALA A 213 -10.26 19.39 -32.99
CA ALA A 213 -9.91 19.94 -34.31
C ALA A 213 -9.13 18.94 -35.17
N ALA A 214 -8.20 18.19 -34.59
CA ALA A 214 -7.42 17.17 -35.29
C ALA A 214 -8.30 16.00 -35.78
N THR A 215 -9.20 15.49 -34.93
CA THR A 215 -10.14 14.42 -35.31
C THR A 215 -11.12 14.88 -36.40
N ALA A 216 -11.63 16.11 -36.33
CA ALA A 216 -12.47 16.69 -37.38
C ALA A 216 -11.74 16.80 -38.74
N LEU A 217 -10.43 17.10 -38.74
CA LEU A 217 -9.62 17.14 -39.97
C LEU A 217 -9.46 15.76 -40.61
N VAL A 218 -9.20 14.72 -39.79
CA VAL A 218 -9.02 13.33 -40.25
C VAL A 218 -10.32 12.73 -40.79
N VAL A 219 -11.47 13.07 -40.21
CA VAL A 219 -12.78 12.67 -40.76
C VAL A 219 -13.05 13.36 -42.10
N ARG A 220 -12.68 14.65 -42.23
CA ARG A 220 -12.91 15.44 -43.45
C ARG A 220 -12.04 15.02 -44.63
N SER A 221 -10.83 14.50 -44.40
CA SER A 221 -9.92 14.04 -45.47
C SER A 221 -10.32 12.70 -46.09
N ARG A 222 -11.19 11.91 -45.43
CA ARG A 222 -11.67 10.59 -45.91
C ARG A 222 -12.91 10.65 -46.82
N ARG A 223 -13.13 11.75 -47.57
CA ARG A 223 -14.21 11.79 -48.58
C ARG A 223 -13.83 10.95 -49.81
N PRO A 224 -14.58 9.90 -50.19
CA PRO A 224 -14.27 9.10 -51.37
C PRO A 224 -14.36 9.94 -52.65
N SER A 225 -13.41 9.76 -53.56
CA SER A 225 -13.30 10.50 -54.84
C SER A 225 -14.32 10.08 -55.91
N TRP A 226 -15.45 9.47 -55.51
CA TRP A 226 -16.52 8.98 -56.38
C TRP A 226 -17.59 10.05 -56.65
N CYS A 227 -17.20 11.16 -57.26
CA CYS A 227 -18.09 12.05 -58.02
C CYS A 227 -17.31 13.15 -58.75
N ARG A 228 -16.75 12.79 -59.93
CA ARG A 228 -16.51 13.74 -61.03
C ARG A 228 -16.97 13.08 -62.33
N ARG A 229 -18.10 13.56 -62.85
CA ARG A 229 -18.57 13.43 -64.23
C ARG A 229 -19.15 14.80 -64.61
#